data_AF-A0A432CAK2-F1
#
_entry.id   AF-A0A432CAK2-F1
#
_cell.length_a   1.000
_cell.length_b   1.000
_cell.length_c   1.000
_cell.angle_alpha   90.00
_cell.angle_beta   90.00
_cell.angle_gamma   90.00
#
_symmetry.space_group_name_H-M   'P 1'
#
loop_
_entity.id
_entity.type
_entity.pdbx_description
1 polymer ?
#
loop_
_entity_poly.entity_id
_entity_poly.type
_entity_poly.pdbx_seq_one_letter_code
_entity_poly.pdbx_strand_id
1 'polypeptide(L)'
;IETISGNDAYVIKNGNTTLYYDVKSGLKVAESKTVEQGANKMTQTTNFGDYREVKGVKIPFNIIQNAGLELDIKMSEVKINEGVSDADFQ
;
A
#
# COMPACT_ATOMS: atom_id res chain seq x y z
N ILE A 1 -14.36 11.78 0.31
CA ILE A 1 -13.47 11.69 -0.87
C ILE A 1 -12.37 12.69 -0.63
N GLU A 2 -11.12 12.30 -0.86
CA GLU A 2 -9.93 13.15 -0.75
C GLU A 2 -9.09 13.02 -2.01
N THR A 3 -8.34 14.06 -2.37
CA THR A 3 -7.41 14.01 -3.50
C THR A 3 -6.07 13.44 -3.05
N ILE A 4 -5.68 12.29 -3.60
CA ILE A 4 -4.40 11.62 -3.36
C ILE A 4 -3.65 11.52 -4.69
N SER A 5 -2.43 12.07 -4.73
CA SER A 5 -1.57 12.05 -5.93
C SER A 5 -2.27 12.54 -7.20
N GLY A 6 -3.14 13.55 -7.07
CA GLY A 6 -3.90 14.14 -8.17
C GLY A 6 -5.17 13.41 -8.61
N ASN A 7 -5.55 12.32 -7.93
CA ASN A 7 -6.79 11.58 -8.20
C ASN A 7 -7.73 11.58 -6.98
N ASP A 8 -9.02 11.51 -7.24
CA ASP A 8 -10.03 11.36 -6.19
C ASP A 8 -9.98 9.95 -5.61
N ALA A 9 -9.97 9.85 -4.28
CA ALA A 9 -9.95 8.61 -3.54
C ALA A 9 -11.08 8.52 -2.52
N TYR A 10 -11.70 7.34 -2.42
CA TYR A 10 -12.52 6.95 -1.29
C TYR A 10 -11.64 6.77 -0.05
N VAL A 11 -12.12 7.31 1.07
CA VAL A 11 -11.44 7.26 2.36
C VAL A 11 -12.21 6.33 3.28
N ILE A 12 -11.57 5.25 3.73
CA ILE A 12 -12.17 4.25 4.60
C ILE A 12 -11.40 4.21 5.91
N LYS A 13 -12.06 4.52 7.01
CA LYS A 13 -11.48 4.40 8.36
C LYS A 13 -11.77 3.01 8.92
N ASN A 14 -10.72 2.32 9.36
CA ASN A 14 -10.77 1.01 9.99
C ASN A 14 -9.87 1.00 11.23
N GLY A 15 -10.46 1.33 12.38
CA GLY A 15 -9.70 1.52 13.63
C GLY A 15 -8.66 2.64 13.48
N ASN A 16 -7.39 2.32 13.74
CA ASN A 16 -6.27 3.24 13.62
C ASN A 16 -5.71 3.36 12.20
N THR A 17 -6.29 2.65 11.23
CA THR A 17 -5.88 2.67 9.83
C THR A 17 -6.87 3.47 9.00
N THR A 18 -6.38 4.34 8.13
CA THR A 18 -7.16 4.96 7.06
C THR A 18 -6.66 4.43 5.72
N LEU A 19 -7.58 3.96 4.89
CA LEU A 19 -7.31 3.38 3.58
C LEU A 19 -7.83 4.33 2.50
N TYR A 20 -7.05 4.48 1.44
CA TYR A 20 -7.37 5.36 0.31
C TYR A 20 -7.45 4.54 -0.96
N TYR A 21 -8.61 4.56 -1.62
CA TYR A 21 -8.87 3.82 -2.86
C TYR A 21 -9.24 4.78 -3.99
N ASP A 22 -8.50 4.76 -5.09
CA ASP A 22 -8.79 5.57 -6.26
C ASP A 22 -10.20 5.29 -6.80
N VAL A 23 -10.98 6.34 -7.03
CA VAL A 23 -12.40 6.23 -7.43
C VAL A 23 -12.55 5.58 -8.80
N LYS A 24 -11.61 5.82 -9.73
CA LYS A 24 -11.70 5.35 -11.12
C LYS A 24 -11.33 3.88 -11.27
N SER A 25 -10.26 3.47 -10.61
CA SER A 25 -9.66 2.13 -10.75
C SER A 25 -10.04 1.17 -9.63
N GLY A 26 -10.49 1.68 -8.48
CA GLY A 26 -10.72 0.90 -7.27
C GLY A 26 -9.43 0.43 -6.59
N LEU A 27 -8.26 0.82 -7.10
CA LEU A 27 -6.97 0.41 -6.54
C LEU A 27 -6.67 1.19 -5.26
N LYS A 28 -6.05 0.51 -4.30
CA LYS A 28 -5.53 1.16 -3.10
C LYS A 28 -4.35 2.05 -3.51
N VAL A 29 -4.40 3.34 -3.20
CA VAL A 29 -3.34 4.29 -3.57
C VAL A 29 -2.52 4.73 -2.36
N ALA A 30 -3.10 4.64 -1.17
CA ALA A 30 -2.40 4.89 0.07
C ALA A 30 -3.05 4.16 1.25
N GLU A 31 -2.29 4.04 2.33
CA GLU A 31 -2.82 3.88 3.68
C GLU A 31 -2.07 4.78 4.65
N SER A 32 -2.75 5.19 5.71
CA SER A 32 -2.10 5.77 6.87
C SER A 32 -2.50 4.99 8.11
N LYS A 33 -1.55 4.82 9.03
CA LYS A 33 -1.76 4.11 10.29
C LYS A 33 -1.23 4.96 11.43
N THR A 34 -2.10 5.25 12.39
CA THR A 34 -1.71 5.90 13.63
C THR A 34 -1.16 4.85 14.59
N VAL A 35 0.10 4.99 14.97
CA VAL A 35 0.78 4.09 15.91
C VAL A 35 1.15 4.89 17.15
N GLU A 36 0.82 4.32 18.31
CA GLU A 36 1.18 4.87 19.62
C GLU A 36 2.54 4.28 20.04
N GLN A 37 3.53 5.14 20.26
CA GLN A 37 4.82 4.78 20.86
C GLN A 37 4.95 5.50 22.20
N GLY A 38 4.55 4.83 23.28
CA GLY A 38 4.49 5.43 24.62
C GLY A 38 3.51 6.61 24.64
N ALA A 39 3.99 7.79 25.03
CA ALA A 39 3.18 9.02 25.03
C ALA A 39 3.03 9.68 23.64
N ASN A 40 3.82 9.25 22.65
CA ASN A 40 3.85 9.87 21.33
C ASN A 40 2.93 9.13 20.36
N LYS A 41 2.18 9.88 19.55
CA LYS A 41 1.42 9.36 18.41
C LYS A 41 2.14 9.71 17.12
N MET A 42 2.42 8.70 16.30
CA MET A 42 3.03 8.87 14.99
C MET A 42 2.10 8.30 13.92
N THR A 43 1.85 9.06 12.87
CA THR A 43 1.18 8.56 11.67
C THR A 43 2.22 8.02 10.71
N GLN A 44 2.13 6.74 10.38
CA GLN A 44 2.90 6.12 9.32
C GLN A 44 2.07 6.10 8.04
N THR A 45 2.63 6.53 6.92
CA THR A 45 1.93 6.57 5.63
C THR A 45 2.64 5.67 4.64
N THR A 46 1.88 4.87 3.91
CA THR A 46 2.37 4.05 2.80
C THR A 46 1.62 4.43 1.54
N ASN A 47 2.35 4.81 0.49
CA ASN A 47 1.81 5.08 -0.84
C ASN A 47 2.09 3.91 -1.77
N PHE A 48 1.12 3.59 -2.64
CA PHE A 48 1.21 2.51 -3.61
C PHE A 48 1.09 3.09 -5.02
N GLY A 49 2.05 2.75 -5.87
CA GLY A 49 2.15 3.28 -7.23
C GLY A 49 2.73 2.28 -8.21
N ASP A 50 2.88 2.72 -9.45
CA ASP A 50 3.38 1.90 -10.57
C ASP A 50 2.64 0.55 -10.64
N TYR A 51 1.31 0.61 -10.71
CA TYR A 51 0.50 -0.58 -10.81
C TYR A 51 0.68 -1.26 -12.17
N ARG A 52 1.18 -2.50 -12.16
CA ARG A 52 1.36 -3.32 -13.35
C ARG A 52 0.52 -4.58 -13.27
N GLU A 53 0.08 -5.08 -14.42
CA GLU A 53 -0.67 -6.32 -14.49
C GLU A 53 0.28 -7.53 -14.49
N VAL A 54 0.05 -8.47 -13.58
CA VAL A 54 0.78 -9.73 -13.48
C VAL A 54 -0.27 -10.84 -13.40
N LYS A 55 -0.36 -11.67 -14.43
CA LYS A 55 -1.36 -12.74 -14.57
C LYS A 55 -2.81 -12.27 -14.28
N GLY A 56 -3.18 -11.11 -14.80
CA GLY A 56 -4.53 -10.54 -14.65
C GLY A 56 -4.78 -9.81 -13.31
N VAL A 57 -3.78 -9.69 -12.44
CA VAL A 57 -3.89 -8.94 -11.17
C VAL A 57 -3.01 -7.69 -11.24
N LYS A 58 -3.58 -6.52 -10.89
CA LYS A 58 -2.80 -5.28 -10.78
C LYS A 58 -2.07 -5.23 -9.45
N ILE A 59 -0.73 -5.20 -9.50
CA ILE A 59 0.17 -5.19 -8.36
C ILE A 59 0.97 -3.88 -8.34
N PRO A 60 1.15 -3.21 -7.19
CA PRO A 60 2.01 -2.03 -7.11
C PRO A 60 3.48 -2.43 -7.21
N PHE A 61 4.21 -1.87 -8.18
CA PHE A 61 5.65 -2.05 -8.30
C PHE A 61 6.45 -0.97 -7.57
N ASN A 62 5.78 0.06 -7.06
CA ASN A 62 6.38 1.07 -6.22
C ASN A 62 5.60 1.22 -4.91
N ILE A 63 6.33 1.18 -3.80
CA ILE A 63 5.79 1.34 -2.45
C ILE A 63 6.68 2.34 -1.72
N ILE A 64 6.11 3.48 -1.31
CA ILE A 64 6.83 4.49 -0.54
C ILE A 64 6.29 4.49 0.88
N GLN A 65 7.12 4.10 1.85
CA GLN A 65 6.76 4.08 3.28
C GLN A 65 7.39 5.26 4.01
N ASN A 66 6.61 5.94 4.83
CA ASN A 66 7.02 7.08 5.64
C ASN A 66 6.68 6.80 7.11
N ALA A 67 7.69 6.40 7.88
CA ALA A 67 7.59 6.06 9.30
C ALA A 67 8.75 6.66 10.12
N GLY A 68 9.03 7.96 9.90
CA GLY A 68 10.19 8.67 10.46
C GLY A 68 11.41 8.71 9.55
N LEU A 69 11.50 7.77 8.61
CA LEU A 69 12.38 7.79 7.44
C LEU A 69 11.54 7.42 6.21
N GLU A 70 11.87 7.98 5.05
CA GLU A 70 11.27 7.60 3.78
C GLU A 70 12.00 6.39 3.19
N LEU A 71 11.23 5.34 2.84
CA LEU A 71 11.73 4.16 2.13
C LEU A 71 11.02 4.06 0.77
N ASP A 72 11.76 4.27 -0.32
CA ASP A 72 11.29 4.07 -1.70
C ASP A 72 11.63 2.64 -2.15
N ILE A 73 10.63 1.75 -2.13
CA ILE A 73 10.76 0.34 -2.48
C ILE A 73 10.28 0.16 -3.93
N LYS A 74 11.17 -0.37 -4.78
CA LYS A 74 10.87 -0.69 -6.19
C LYS A 74 10.99 -2.18 -6.43
N MET A 75 9.88 -2.80 -6.83
CA MET A 75 9.83 -4.22 -7.16
C MET A 75 10.45 -4.43 -8.55
N SER A 76 11.39 -5.37 -8.66
CA SER A 76 11.98 -5.75 -9.94
C SER A 76 11.11 -6.78 -10.67
N GLU A 77 10.58 -7.77 -9.94
CA GLU A 77 9.85 -8.89 -10.49
C GLU A 77 8.77 -9.36 -9.50
N VAL A 78 7.61 -9.77 -10.02
CA VAL A 78 6.53 -10.40 -9.25
C VAL A 78 6.11 -11.67 -9.99
N LYS A 79 6.15 -12.81 -9.30
CA LYS A 79 5.68 -14.10 -9.81
C LYS A 79 4.50 -14.57 -8.98
N ILE A 80 3.44 -15.04 -9.65
CA ILE A 80 2.21 -15.52 -9.00
C ILE A 80 2.05 -17.00 -9.33
N ASN A 81 1.88 -17.82 -8.28
CA ASN A 81 1.72 -19.28 -8.36
C ASN A 81 2.90 -19.99 -9.06
N GLU A 82 4.13 -19.52 -8.83
CA GLU A 82 5.34 -20.11 -9.38
C GLU A 82 6.40 -20.29 -8.29
N GLY A 83 7.10 -21.41 -8.32
CA GLY A 83 8.31 -21.61 -7.50
C GLY A 83 8.08 -21.75 -5.99
N VAL A 84 6.86 -22.04 -5.54
CA VAL A 84 6.53 -22.30 -4.14
C VAL A 84 5.80 -23.64 -3.99
N SER A 85 6.00 -24.27 -2.85
CA SER A 85 5.42 -25.55 -2.44
C SER A 85 4.89 -25.46 -1.01
N ASP A 86 4.08 -26.42 -0.56
CA ASP A 86 3.56 -26.42 0.81
C ASP A 86 4.67 -26.42 1.88
N ALA A 87 5.86 -26.92 1.55
CA ALA A 87 7.02 -26.93 2.45
C ALA A 87 7.59 -25.53 2.74
N ASP A 88 7.39 -24.56 1.84
CA ASP A 88 7.89 -23.19 2.00
C ASP A 88 7.06 -22.38 3.02
N PHE A 89 5.94 -22.94 3.49
CA PHE A 89 4.98 -22.30 4.40
C PHE A 89 4.81 -23.06 5.74
N GLN A 90 5.69 -24.02 6.06
CA GLN A 90 5.71 -24.75 7.34
C GLN A 90 6.60 -24.08 8.38
#